data_AF-A0A1Z8X278-F1
#
_entry.id   AF-A0A1Z8X278-F1
#
_cell.length_a   1.000
_cell.length_b   1.000
_cell.length_c   1.000
_cell.angle_alpha   90.00
_cell.angle_beta   90.00
_cell.angle_gamma   90.00
#
_symmetry.space_group_name_H-M   'P 1'
#
loop_
_entity.id
_entity.type
_entity.pdbx_description
1 polymer ?
#
loop_
_entity_poly.entity_id
_entity_poly.type
_entity_poly.pdbx_seq_one_letter_code
_entity_poly.pdbx_strand_id
1 'polypeptide(L)'
;QNDFYIGNYRRYNILIPNSHEPIVNNSIFNAVSDEINNRVSRKYKKNSWNKILYCKLCDSKLVTTSHKNYWYSNGERKSKSYKYYTCKNINSKDSNCKSLSISYEKLNSLLEQKFSGHNFFDQKYSDKYLYKIVSELTSGKIDFSEFKSEFQKLVFYLDNSQKIIKKIFVNKDSNEIILSSS
;
A
#
# COMPACT_ATOMS: atom_id res chain seq x y z
N GLN A 1 9.51 -6.65 -20.31
CA GLN A 1 10.29 -6.59 -19.05
C GLN A 1 11.28 -7.73 -18.86
N ASN A 2 11.01 -8.97 -19.30
CA ASN A 2 12.03 -10.03 -19.24
C ASN A 2 13.10 -9.80 -20.32
N ASP A 3 14.31 -9.43 -19.94
CA ASP A 3 15.43 -9.16 -20.85
C ASP A 3 16.10 -10.43 -21.39
N PHE A 4 15.59 -11.61 -21.03
CA PHE A 4 15.96 -12.87 -21.67
C PHE A 4 15.76 -12.84 -23.19
N TYR A 5 14.67 -12.24 -23.68
CA TYR A 5 14.39 -12.18 -25.12
C TYR A 5 15.42 -11.41 -25.95
N ILE A 6 16.25 -10.60 -25.30
CA ILE A 6 17.34 -9.85 -25.94
C ILE A 6 18.72 -10.48 -25.67
N GLY A 7 18.76 -11.75 -25.26
CA GLY A 7 20.00 -12.50 -25.05
C GLY A 7 20.59 -12.36 -23.65
N ASN A 8 19.92 -11.68 -22.72
CA ASN A 8 20.47 -11.47 -21.36
C ASN A 8 20.02 -12.57 -20.39
N TYR A 9 20.92 -13.05 -19.54
CA TYR A 9 20.57 -13.98 -18.47
C TYR A 9 20.83 -13.34 -17.10
N ARG A 10 19.89 -13.50 -16.16
CA ARG A 10 20.01 -12.97 -14.80
C ARG A 10 20.03 -14.11 -13.78
N ARG A 11 21.07 -14.16 -12.94
CA ARG A 11 21.16 -15.12 -11.82
C ARG A 11 21.77 -14.46 -10.60
N TYR A 12 21.14 -14.60 -9.44
CA TYR A 12 21.59 -14.00 -8.17
C TYR A 12 21.94 -12.50 -8.29
N ASN A 13 21.08 -11.72 -8.96
CA ASN A 13 21.28 -10.29 -9.28
C ASN A 13 22.48 -9.97 -10.19
N ILE A 14 23.20 -10.96 -10.72
CA ILE A 14 24.23 -10.79 -11.74
C ILE A 14 23.55 -10.83 -13.12
N LEU A 15 23.85 -9.83 -13.95
CA LEU A 15 23.46 -9.77 -15.35
C LEU A 15 24.59 -10.33 -16.21
N ILE A 16 24.30 -11.35 -17.01
CA ILE A 16 25.20 -11.94 -18.00
C ILE A 16 24.66 -11.56 -19.38
N PRO A 17 25.25 -10.55 -20.05
CA PRO A 17 24.78 -10.11 -21.37
C PRO A 17 25.17 -11.12 -22.45
N ASN A 18 24.40 -11.15 -23.55
CA ASN A 18 24.67 -11.99 -24.73
C ASN A 18 24.92 -13.48 -24.40
N SER A 19 24.21 -14.00 -23.40
CA SER A 19 24.31 -15.39 -22.96
C SER A 19 23.75 -16.38 -24.00
N HIS A 20 22.91 -15.92 -24.92
CA HIS A 20 22.33 -16.71 -25.99
C HIS A 20 21.89 -15.78 -27.13
N GLU A 21 21.53 -16.39 -28.27
CA GLU A 21 21.03 -15.66 -29.43
C GLU A 21 19.71 -14.94 -29.10
N PRO A 22 19.62 -13.61 -29.34
CA PRO A 22 18.41 -12.85 -29.09
C PRO A 22 17.24 -13.34 -29.95
N ILE A 23 16.07 -13.53 -29.32
CA ILE A 23 14.81 -13.86 -30.01
C ILE A 23 14.19 -12.60 -30.62
N VAL A 24 14.39 -11.44 -29.98
CA VAL A 24 13.84 -10.14 -30.39
C VAL A 24 14.97 -9.12 -30.45
N ASN A 25 14.90 -8.21 -31.42
CA ASN A 25 15.85 -7.10 -31.52
C ASN A 25 15.70 -6.13 -30.33
N ASN A 26 16.82 -5.64 -29.80
CA ASN A 26 16.86 -4.62 -28.75
C ASN A 26 16.00 -3.39 -29.06
N SER A 27 16.00 -2.91 -30.30
CA SER A 27 15.22 -1.71 -30.68
C SER A 27 13.72 -1.92 -30.47
N ILE A 28 13.21 -3.08 -30.89
CA ILE A 28 11.80 -3.48 -30.74
C ILE A 28 11.48 -3.70 -29.26
N PHE A 29 12.35 -4.40 -28.53
CA PHE A 29 12.18 -4.66 -27.11
C PHE A 29 12.10 -3.37 -26.28
N ASN A 30 12.96 -2.40 -26.59
CA ASN A 30 12.97 -1.10 -25.93
C ASN A 30 11.72 -0.29 -26.25
N ALA A 31 11.34 -0.19 -27.53
CA ALA A 31 10.13 0.53 -27.94
C ALA A 31 8.85 0.00 -27.25
N VAL A 32 8.70 -1.33 -27.19
CA VAL A 32 7.57 -1.96 -26.49
C VAL A 32 7.65 -1.74 -24.98
N SER A 33 8.85 -1.81 -24.39
CA SER A 33 9.03 -1.55 -22.96
C SER A 33 8.66 -0.11 -22.60
N ASP A 34 9.03 0.85 -23.44
CA ASP A 34 8.67 2.25 -23.27
C ASP A 34 7.16 2.46 -23.40
N GLU A 35 6.50 1.83 -24.38
CA GLU A 35 5.04 1.89 -24.51
C GLU A 35 4.34 1.31 -23.27
N ILE A 36 4.80 0.16 -22.77
CA ILE A 36 4.27 -0.47 -21.56
C ILE A 36 4.46 0.43 -20.33
N ASN A 37 5.63 1.04 -20.19
CA ASN A 37 5.95 1.93 -19.06
C ASN A 37 5.16 3.25 -19.14
N ASN A 38 4.88 3.74 -20.35
CA ASN A 38 4.09 4.94 -20.60
C ASN A 38 2.58 4.72 -20.47
N ARG A 39 2.11 3.47 -20.39
CA ARG A 39 0.70 3.20 -20.06
C ARG A 39 0.40 3.76 -18.69
N VAL A 40 -0.45 4.79 -18.67
CA VAL A 40 -1.00 5.37 -17.45
C VAL A 40 -1.83 4.30 -16.74
N SER A 41 -1.20 3.57 -15.83
CA SER A 41 -1.92 2.70 -14.92
C SER A 41 -2.90 3.55 -14.11
N ARG A 42 -4.09 3.02 -13.84
CA ARG A 42 -5.03 3.69 -12.94
C ARG A 42 -4.33 3.85 -11.59
N LYS A 43 -3.99 5.09 -11.23
CA LYS A 43 -3.43 5.40 -9.91
C LYS A 43 -4.54 5.22 -8.88
N TYR A 44 -4.58 4.06 -8.24
CA TYR A 44 -5.44 3.87 -7.08
C TYR A 44 -4.88 4.72 -5.94
N LYS A 45 -5.67 5.66 -5.41
CA LYS A 45 -5.34 6.34 -4.16
C LYS A 45 -5.30 5.28 -3.07
N LYS A 46 -4.08 4.90 -2.67
CA LYS A 46 -3.87 3.93 -1.60
C LYS A 46 -4.45 4.51 -0.34
N ASN A 47 -5.27 3.73 0.36
CA ASN A 47 -5.77 4.14 1.64
C ASN A 47 -4.77 3.80 2.73
N SER A 48 -4.09 4.81 3.26
CA SER A 48 -3.08 4.65 4.32
C SER A 48 -3.69 4.08 5.61
N TRP A 49 -4.97 4.31 5.87
CA TRP A 49 -5.66 3.86 7.08
C TRP A 49 -5.93 2.35 7.14
N ASN A 50 -6.07 1.67 5.99
CA ASN A 50 -6.48 0.26 5.91
C ASN A 50 -5.59 -0.71 6.71
N LYS A 51 -4.34 -0.34 7.00
CA LYS A 51 -3.36 -1.21 7.66
C LYS A 51 -3.39 -1.15 9.17
N ILE A 52 -3.94 -0.08 9.73
CA ILE A 52 -3.83 0.26 11.15
C ILE A 52 -5.18 0.30 11.86
N LEU A 53 -6.30 0.06 11.16
CA LEU A 53 -7.64 0.06 11.75
C LEU A 53 -8.03 -1.33 12.25
N TYR A 54 -8.47 -1.40 13.50
CA TYR A 54 -8.86 -2.63 14.21
C TYR A 54 -10.22 -2.46 14.88
N CYS A 55 -10.98 -3.54 14.97
CA CYS A 55 -12.21 -3.59 15.74
C CYS A 55 -11.88 -3.57 17.24
N LYS A 56 -12.49 -2.65 18.01
CA LYS A 56 -12.31 -2.57 19.46
C LYS A 56 -12.72 -3.85 20.20
N LEU A 57 -13.74 -4.56 19.69
CA LEU A 57 -14.36 -5.69 20.38
C LEU A 57 -13.58 -6.99 20.24
N CYS A 58 -12.87 -7.20 19.12
CA CYS A 58 -12.21 -8.47 18.83
C CYS A 58 -10.76 -8.33 18.33
N ASP A 59 -10.20 -7.13 18.38
CA ASP A 59 -8.84 -6.77 17.91
C ASP A 59 -8.52 -7.30 16.50
N SER A 60 -9.55 -7.53 15.68
CA SER A 60 -9.38 -7.98 14.30
C SER A 60 -9.31 -6.78 13.38
N LYS A 61 -8.49 -6.87 12.33
CA LYS A 61 -8.37 -5.81 11.34
C LYS A 61 -9.71 -5.48 10.70
N LEU A 62 -9.94 -4.20 10.47
CA LEU A 62 -10.99 -3.76 9.56
C LEU A 62 -10.53 -3.96 8.12
N VAL A 63 -11.46 -4.36 7.27
CA VAL A 63 -11.24 -4.53 5.84
C VAL A 63 -12.20 -3.64 5.07
N THR A 64 -11.79 -3.16 3.90
CA THR A 64 -12.68 -2.38 3.05
C THR A 64 -13.50 -3.28 2.15
N THR A 65 -14.82 -3.19 2.25
CA THR A 65 -15.76 -3.85 1.33
C THR A 65 -16.40 -2.82 0.41
N SER A 66 -16.63 -3.22 -0.84
CA SER A 66 -17.27 -2.38 -1.86
C SER A 66 -18.56 -3.04 -2.31
N HIS A 67 -19.64 -2.28 -2.38
CA HIS A 67 -20.97 -2.74 -2.77
C HIS A 67 -21.48 -1.87 -3.91
N LYS A 68 -22.07 -2.49 -4.95
CA LYS A 68 -22.64 -1.76 -6.07
C LYS A 68 -24.12 -2.12 -6.17
N ASN A 69 -24.96 -1.12 -5.99
CA ASN A 69 -26.41 -1.27 -6.07
C ASN A 69 -26.90 -0.71 -7.40
N TYR A 70 -27.96 -1.33 -7.92
CA TYR A 70 -28.63 -0.93 -9.15
C TYR A 70 -30.12 -0.76 -8.85
N TRP A 71 -30.72 0.28 -9.40
CA TRP A 71 -32.16 0.51 -9.30
C TRP A 71 -32.66 1.26 -10.54
N TYR A 72 -33.96 1.20 -10.80
CA TYR A 72 -34.58 1.97 -11.88
C TYR A 72 -35.18 3.25 -11.33
N SER A 73 -35.03 4.34 -12.07
CA SER A 73 -35.63 5.64 -11.75
C SER A 73 -35.99 6.31 -13.06
N ASN A 74 -37.28 6.58 -13.28
CA ASN A 74 -37.82 7.16 -14.52
C ASN A 74 -37.46 6.34 -15.79
N GLY A 75 -37.56 5.01 -15.71
CA GLY A 75 -37.23 4.11 -16.83
C GLY A 75 -35.73 3.89 -17.06
N GLU A 76 -34.86 4.71 -16.47
CA GLU A 76 -33.42 4.58 -16.59
C GLU A 76 -32.82 3.72 -15.47
N ARG A 77 -31.88 2.83 -15.84
CA ARG A 77 -31.11 2.04 -14.88
C ARG A 77 -30.02 2.90 -14.24
N LYS A 78 -30.19 3.25 -12.97
CA LYS A 78 -29.19 3.94 -12.17
C LYS A 78 -28.34 2.93 -11.39
N SER A 79 -27.12 3.35 -11.03
CA SER A 79 -26.26 2.57 -10.16
C SER A 79 -25.46 3.47 -9.22
N LYS A 80 -25.15 2.97 -8.03
CA LYS A 80 -24.26 3.64 -7.07
C LYS A 80 -23.38 2.63 -6.39
N SER A 81 -22.12 3.01 -6.23
CA SER A 81 -21.13 2.22 -5.53
C SER A 81 -20.90 2.83 -4.14
N TYR A 82 -20.80 1.97 -3.15
CA TYR A 82 -20.59 2.30 -1.76
C TYR A 82 -19.38 1.54 -1.25
N LYS A 83 -18.64 2.13 -0.32
CA LYS A 83 -17.48 1.50 0.30
C LYS A 83 -17.58 1.63 1.81
N TYR A 84 -17.27 0.54 2.51
CA TYR A 84 -17.37 0.46 3.96
C TYR A 84 -16.11 -0.14 4.54
N TYR A 85 -15.85 0.18 5.79
CA TYR A 85 -14.97 -0.58 6.67
C TYR A 85 -15.79 -1.57 7.45
N THR A 86 -15.45 -2.85 7.36
CA THR A 86 -16.12 -3.94 8.06
C THR A 86 -15.12 -4.73 8.89
N CYS A 87 -15.58 -5.28 10.02
CA CYS A 87 -14.73 -6.19 10.79
C CYS A 87 -14.46 -7.47 9.99
N LYS A 88 -13.20 -7.89 9.89
CA LYS A 88 -12.83 -9.16 9.22
C LYS A 88 -13.40 -10.38 9.95
N ASN A 89 -13.59 -10.29 11.27
CA ASN A 89 -14.02 -11.43 12.08
C ASN A 89 -15.54 -11.61 12.08
N ILE A 90 -16.05 -12.20 11.01
CA ILE A 90 -17.49 -12.49 10.82
C ILE A 90 -17.99 -13.58 11.79
N ASN A 91 -17.10 -14.42 12.32
CA ASN A 91 -17.44 -15.51 13.23
C ASN A 91 -17.32 -15.12 14.71
N SER A 92 -17.14 -13.84 15.03
CA SER A 92 -17.06 -13.37 16.41
C SER A 92 -18.30 -13.76 17.21
N LYS A 93 -18.14 -14.14 18.48
CA LYS A 93 -19.27 -14.42 19.38
C LYS A 93 -20.08 -13.17 19.68
N ASP A 94 -19.45 -12.00 19.56
CA ASP A 94 -20.06 -10.69 19.79
C ASP A 94 -20.83 -10.20 18.55
N SER A 95 -22.12 -9.91 18.70
CA SER A 95 -23.01 -9.40 17.65
C SER A 95 -22.65 -7.99 17.17
N ASN A 96 -22.10 -7.15 18.05
CA ASN A 96 -21.70 -5.78 17.73
C ASN A 96 -20.44 -5.79 16.87
N CYS A 97 -19.56 -6.78 17.08
CA CYS A 97 -18.41 -7.02 16.24
C CYS A 97 -18.81 -7.43 14.80
N LYS A 98 -19.75 -8.37 14.67
CA LYS A 98 -20.26 -8.84 13.37
C LYS A 98 -20.92 -7.75 12.56
N SER A 99 -21.67 -6.87 13.23
CA SER A 99 -22.43 -5.80 12.60
C SER A 99 -21.65 -4.50 12.44
N LEU A 100 -20.36 -4.49 12.79
CA LEU A 100 -19.48 -3.33 12.62
C LEU A 100 -19.25 -3.06 11.13
N SER A 101 -19.95 -2.06 10.61
CA SER A 101 -19.81 -1.53 9.27
C SER A 101 -19.93 -0.01 9.31
N ILE A 102 -18.92 0.69 8.79
CA ILE A 102 -18.85 2.16 8.81
C ILE A 102 -18.53 2.66 7.41
N SER A 103 -19.20 3.73 6.96
CA SER A 103 -18.94 4.35 5.66
C SER A 103 -17.46 4.74 5.53
N TYR A 104 -16.86 4.39 4.39
CA TYR A 104 -15.46 4.67 4.08
C TYR A 104 -15.14 6.16 4.12
N GLU A 105 -16.00 6.98 3.50
CA GLU A 105 -15.83 8.44 3.43
C GLU A 105 -15.95 9.06 4.82
N LYS A 106 -16.96 8.64 5.59
CA LYS A 106 -17.21 9.14 6.95
C LYS A 106 -16.05 8.81 7.88
N LEU A 107 -15.52 7.58 7.84
CA LEU A 107 -14.43 7.20 8.72
C LEU A 107 -13.13 7.92 8.32
N ASN A 108 -12.85 8.05 7.02
CA ASN A 108 -11.67 8.77 6.55
C ASN A 108 -11.71 10.25 6.95
N SER A 109 -12.83 10.94 6.83
CA SER A 109 -12.91 12.35 7.23
C SER A 109 -12.68 12.53 8.73
N LEU A 110 -13.22 11.62 9.57
CA LEU A 110 -12.98 11.63 11.01
C LEU A 110 -11.53 11.34 11.36
N LEU A 111 -10.88 10.40 10.66
CA LEU A 111 -9.46 10.09 10.83
C LEU A 111 -8.60 11.28 10.39
N GLU A 112 -8.87 11.87 9.23
CA GLU A 112 -8.15 13.05 8.74
C GLU A 112 -8.30 14.22 9.72
N GLN A 113 -9.51 14.49 10.24
CA GLN A 113 -9.73 15.55 11.23
C GLN A 113 -8.97 15.29 12.54
N LYS A 114 -9.05 14.07 13.09
CA LYS A 114 -8.39 13.74 14.37
C LYS A 114 -6.87 13.66 14.26
N PHE A 115 -6.34 13.39 13.08
CA PHE A 115 -4.92 13.09 12.90
C PHE A 115 -4.19 13.95 11.88
N SER A 116 -4.76 15.08 11.48
CA SER A 116 -4.07 16.08 10.68
C SER A 116 -2.73 16.43 11.34
N GLY A 117 -1.61 16.06 10.71
CA GLY A 117 -0.26 16.31 11.22
C GLY A 117 0.43 15.15 11.97
N HIS A 118 -0.25 14.03 12.21
CA HIS A 118 0.43 12.82 12.72
C HIS A 118 1.09 12.04 11.57
N ASN A 119 2.32 11.57 11.80
CA ASN A 119 3.06 10.75 10.85
C ASN A 119 2.53 9.31 10.83
N PHE A 120 1.52 9.05 10.00
CA PHE A 120 1.15 7.67 9.64
C PHE A 120 2.23 7.13 8.72
N PHE A 121 3.10 6.31 9.27
CA PHE A 121 4.19 5.72 8.50
C PHE A 121 3.64 4.71 7.48
N ASP A 122 3.25 5.20 6.31
CA ASP A 122 2.94 4.37 5.14
C ASP A 122 4.22 3.93 4.40
N GLN A 123 5.36 4.49 4.80
CA GLN A 123 6.70 4.14 4.33
C GLN A 123 7.45 3.31 5.37
N LYS A 124 6.97 2.09 5.67
CA LYS A 124 7.79 1.13 6.40
C LYS A 124 9.18 1.09 5.74
N TYR A 125 10.23 1.47 6.46
CA TYR A 125 11.60 1.31 5.99
C TYR A 125 11.75 -0.12 5.48
N SER A 126 12.21 -0.26 4.23
CA SER A 126 12.36 -1.58 3.63
C SER A 126 13.79 -2.02 3.81
N ASP A 127 13.98 -3.14 4.51
CA ASP A 127 15.30 -3.79 4.63
C ASP A 127 15.90 -4.11 3.25
N LYS A 128 15.07 -4.15 2.20
CA LYS A 128 15.51 -4.25 0.79
C LYS A 128 16.52 -3.16 0.42
N TYR A 129 16.41 -1.98 1.01
CA TYR A 129 17.35 -0.89 0.76
C TYR A 129 18.71 -1.13 1.42
N LEU A 130 18.77 -1.76 2.61
CA LEU A 130 20.04 -2.20 3.21
C LEU A 130 20.79 -3.15 2.26
N TYR A 131 20.09 -4.14 1.70
CA TYR A 131 20.70 -5.07 0.76
C TYR A 131 21.17 -4.40 -0.54
N LYS A 132 20.43 -3.38 -1.02
CA LYS A 132 20.84 -2.57 -2.17
C LYS A 132 22.12 -1.79 -1.87
N ILE A 133 22.19 -1.09 -0.74
CA ILE A 133 23.39 -0.34 -0.32
C ILE A 133 24.60 -1.28 -0.21
N VAL A 134 24.44 -2.43 0.45
CA VAL A 134 25.55 -3.40 0.60
C VAL A 134 26.07 -3.83 -0.77
N SER A 135 25.17 -4.11 -1.72
CA SER A 135 25.56 -4.41 -3.11
C SER A 135 26.24 -3.23 -3.80
N GLU A 136 25.73 -2.01 -3.65
CA GLU A 136 26.27 -0.82 -4.32
C GLU A 136 27.64 -0.40 -3.76
N LEU A 137 27.84 -0.53 -2.44
CA LEU A 137 29.13 -0.37 -1.75
C LEU A 137 30.18 -1.30 -2.35
N THR A 138 29.86 -2.59 -2.53
CA THR A 138 30.80 -3.55 -3.12
C THR A 138 31.13 -3.28 -4.58
N SER A 139 30.21 -2.64 -5.32
CA SER A 139 30.36 -2.34 -6.74
C SER A 139 30.90 -0.95 -7.06
N GLY A 140 31.05 -0.08 -6.05
CA GLY A 140 31.52 1.31 -6.19
C GLY A 140 30.53 2.26 -6.90
N LYS A 141 29.25 1.87 -7.04
CA LYS A 141 28.22 2.59 -7.81
C LYS A 141 27.13 3.22 -6.94
N ILE A 142 27.50 3.86 -5.83
CA ILE A 142 26.51 4.48 -4.95
C ILE A 142 26.10 5.83 -5.50
N ASP A 143 24.80 6.01 -5.70
CA ASP A 143 24.21 7.34 -5.83
C ASP A 143 24.06 7.97 -4.44
N PHE A 144 24.93 8.92 -4.12
CA PHE A 144 24.93 9.60 -2.83
C PHE A 144 23.65 10.42 -2.57
N SER A 145 22.97 10.88 -3.62
CA SER A 145 21.71 11.63 -3.48
C SER A 145 20.58 10.70 -3.03
N GLU A 146 20.49 9.51 -3.62
CA GLU A 146 19.55 8.47 -3.23
C GLU A 146 19.86 7.96 -1.81
N PHE A 147 21.14 7.68 -1.52
CA PHE A 147 21.61 7.28 -0.19
C PHE A 147 21.21 8.26 0.90
N LYS A 148 21.47 9.55 0.69
CA LYS A 148 21.14 10.59 1.67
C LYS A 148 19.63 10.65 1.94
N SER A 149 18.80 10.54 0.89
CA SER A 149 17.34 10.56 1.04
C SER A 149 16.83 9.38 1.87
N GLU A 150 17.29 8.17 1.58
CA GLU A 150 16.85 6.97 2.30
C GLU A 150 17.43 6.88 3.72
N PHE A 151 18.66 7.35 3.93
CA PHE A 151 19.24 7.45 5.27
C PHE A 151 18.47 8.44 6.16
N GLN A 152 18.04 9.58 5.61
CA GLN A 152 17.19 10.52 6.34
C GLN A 152 15.85 9.90 6.75
N LYS A 153 15.25 9.06 5.89
CA LYS A 153 14.02 8.31 6.23
C LYS A 153 14.27 7.32 7.37
N LEU A 154 15.42 6.64 7.38
CA LEU A 154 15.82 5.73 8.45
C LEU A 154 15.98 6.47 9.79
N VAL A 155 16.75 7.57 9.82
CA VAL A 155 16.97 8.36 11.04
C VAL A 155 15.64 8.87 11.58
N PHE A 156 14.80 9.44 10.72
CA PHE A 156 13.46 9.88 11.10
C PHE A 156 12.60 8.73 11.66
N TYR A 157 12.70 7.53 11.10
CA TYR A 157 12.01 6.34 11.61
C TYR A 157 12.48 5.95 13.03
N LEU A 158 13.80 5.95 13.26
CA LEU A 158 14.38 5.63 14.57
C LEU A 158 13.94 6.63 15.64
N ASP A 159 14.06 7.92 15.34
CA ASP A 159 13.76 9.03 16.27
C ASP A 159 12.27 9.13 16.62
N ASN A 160 11.39 8.75 15.68
CA ASN A 160 9.94 8.85 15.87
C ASN A 160 9.30 7.50 16.20
N SER A 161 10.06 6.42 16.34
CA SER A 161 9.58 5.04 16.56
C SER A 161 8.57 4.92 17.71
N GLN A 162 8.76 5.67 18.79
CA GLN A 162 7.87 5.69 19.97
C GLN A 162 6.58 6.52 19.78
N LYS A 163 6.52 7.40 18.76
CA LYS A 163 5.36 8.23 18.42
C LYS A 163 4.48 7.62 17.31
N ILE A 164 4.84 6.44 16.81
CA ILE A 164 4.12 5.77 15.71
C ILE A 164 2.87 5.08 16.23
N ILE A 165 1.71 5.49 15.71
CA ILE A 165 0.45 4.80 15.95
C ILE A 165 0.44 3.48 15.17
N LYS A 166 0.52 2.35 15.87
CA LYS A 166 0.49 1.01 15.25
C LYS A 166 -0.93 0.48 15.03
N LYS A 167 -1.87 0.83 15.92
CA LYS A 167 -3.26 0.40 15.87
C LYS A 167 -4.21 1.55 16.25
N ILE A 168 -5.34 1.62 15.57
CA ILE A 168 -6.47 2.50 15.84
C ILE A 168 -7.69 1.62 16.03
N PHE A 169 -8.35 1.72 17.18
CA PHE A 169 -9.51 0.90 17.50
C PHE A 169 -10.81 1.64 17.19
N VAL A 170 -11.72 0.93 16.52
CA VAL A 170 -12.98 1.48 16.04
C VAL A 170 -14.14 0.69 16.63
N ASN A 171 -15.14 1.41 17.13
CA ASN A 171 -16.40 0.85 17.63
C ASN A 171 -17.62 1.53 16.97
N LYS A 172 -18.74 0.81 16.90
CA LYS A 172 -20.01 1.27 16.30
C LYS A 172 -20.86 2.09 17.29
N ASP A 173 -20.84 1.70 18.57
CA ASP A 173 -21.86 2.12 19.56
C ASP A 173 -21.82 3.61 19.94
N SER A 174 -20.78 4.36 19.56
CA SER A 174 -20.71 5.80 19.88
C SER A 174 -20.19 6.70 18.76
N ASN A 175 -19.96 6.20 17.53
CA ASN A 175 -19.10 6.89 16.54
C ASN A 175 -17.73 7.33 17.11
N GLU A 176 -17.34 6.87 18.30
CA GLU A 176 -16.10 7.25 18.94
C GLU A 176 -14.96 6.37 18.43
N ILE A 177 -14.04 7.01 17.74
CA ILE A 177 -12.73 6.45 17.44
C ILE A 177 -11.91 6.54 18.73
N ILE A 178 -11.61 5.38 19.33
CA ILE A 178 -10.85 5.26 20.58
C ILE A 178 -9.42 4.85 20.22
N LEU A 179 -8.46 5.59 20.77
CA LEU A 179 -7.05 5.38 20.49
C LEU A 179 -6.39 4.63 21.61
N SER A 180 -5.54 3.68 21.24
CA SER A 180 -4.58 3.10 22.15
C SER A 180 -3.28 2.88 21.39
N SER A 181 -2.19 3.45 21.91
CA SER A 181 -0.84 3.10 21.49
C SER A 181 -0.46 1.74 22.08
N SER A 182 0.02 0.84 21.24
CA SER A 182 0.80 -0.33 21.62
C SER A 182 1.95 -0.47 20.62
#